data_AF-A0A0Q7NL90-F1
#
_entry.id   AF-A0A0Q7NL90-F1
#
_cell.length_a   1.000
_cell.length_b   1.000
_cell.length_c   1.000
_cell.angle_alpha   90.00
_cell.angle_beta   90.00
_cell.angle_gamma   90.00
#
_symmetry.space_group_name_H-M   'P 1'
#
loop_
_entity.id
_entity.type
_entity.pdbx_description
1 polymer ?
#
loop_
_entity_poly.entity_id
_entity_poly.type
_entity_poly.pdbx_seq_one_letter_code
_entity_poly.pdbx_strand_id
1 'polypeptide(L)'
;MATKRKVNNLLALAVLSVIVQRPMHRYEIAATLRAHGKDRDMDIKWGSLYTVVQNMEKAGFLEVIGSERDGARPERVIYRITDAGRAEMADWTRELLAAPEPEHHRFTAGLSILAVLPPDEVIALLGTRVAALERTIETTKAELAELTLPRLFLVESEFGLAMLEAEANWARSLCAELAAGTFEGLELWRQWHVDGMPTEQIPELGERGND
;
A
#
# COMPACT_ATOMS: atom_id res chain seq x y z
N MET A 1 17.94 -18.22 -0.11
CA MET A 1 16.94 -17.72 -1.07
C MET A 1 15.58 -18.22 -0.60
N ALA A 2 14.64 -17.31 -0.31
CA ALA A 2 13.30 -17.72 0.06
C ALA A 2 12.71 -18.60 -1.04
N THR A 3 12.22 -19.79 -0.70
CA THR A 3 11.55 -20.66 -1.67
C THR A 3 10.34 -19.92 -2.20
N LYS A 4 10.18 -19.86 -3.53
CA LYS A 4 9.04 -19.20 -4.17
C LYS A 4 7.72 -19.66 -3.55
N ARG A 5 6.98 -18.73 -2.94
CA ARG A 5 5.70 -19.03 -2.26
C ARG A 5 4.71 -19.69 -3.23
N LYS A 6 3.98 -20.69 -2.74
CA LYS A 6 2.98 -21.43 -3.54
C LYS A 6 1.84 -20.54 -4.03
N VAL A 7 1.44 -19.57 -3.21
CA VAL A 7 0.42 -18.56 -3.54
C VAL A 7 0.97 -17.18 -3.16
N ASN A 8 1.66 -16.53 -4.10
CA ASN A 8 2.28 -15.22 -3.87
C ASN A 8 1.34 -14.06 -4.27
N ASN A 9 0.32 -13.81 -3.45
CA ASN A 9 -0.59 -12.68 -3.56
C ASN A 9 -0.99 -12.20 -2.15
N LEU A 10 -0.81 -10.92 -1.82
CA LEU A 10 -1.16 -10.36 -0.50
C LEU A 10 -2.61 -10.66 -0.08
N LEU A 11 -3.55 -10.84 -1.02
CA LEU A 11 -4.90 -11.29 -0.71
C LEU A 11 -4.91 -12.67 -0.01
N ALA A 12 -3.98 -13.57 -0.33
CA ALA A 12 -3.86 -14.85 0.36
C ALA A 12 -3.46 -14.66 1.84
N LEU A 13 -2.49 -13.78 2.12
CA LEU A 13 -2.13 -13.42 3.49
C LEU A 13 -3.31 -12.79 4.24
N ALA A 14 -4.05 -11.89 3.56
CA ALA A 14 -5.26 -11.30 4.11
C ALA A 14 -6.29 -12.37 4.48
N VAL A 15 -6.56 -13.33 3.57
CA VAL A 15 -7.47 -14.46 3.82
C VAL A 15 -7.04 -15.27 5.05
N LEU A 16 -5.74 -15.60 5.17
CA LEU A 16 -5.21 -16.32 6.34
C LEU A 16 -5.48 -15.54 7.64
N SER A 17 -5.31 -14.22 7.63
CA SER A 17 -5.49 -13.36 8.82
C SER A 17 -6.91 -13.35 9.40
N VAL A 18 -7.92 -13.64 8.59
CA VAL A 18 -9.33 -13.69 9.05
C VAL A 18 -9.81 -15.11 9.31
N ILE A 19 -9.42 -16.06 8.44
CA ILE A 19 -9.90 -17.46 8.55
C ILE A 19 -9.21 -18.23 9.69
N VAL A 20 -8.11 -17.68 10.22
CA VAL A 20 -7.46 -18.19 11.45
C VAL A 20 -8.38 -18.13 12.67
N GLN A 21 -9.36 -17.22 12.66
CA GLN A 21 -10.27 -16.97 13.78
C GLN A 21 -11.40 -18.00 13.84
N ARG A 22 -11.94 -18.38 12.67
CA ARG A 22 -13.00 -19.38 12.53
C ARG A 22 -13.12 -19.87 11.09
N PRO A 23 -13.73 -21.04 10.85
CA PRO A 23 -14.12 -21.44 9.51
C PRO A 23 -15.11 -20.44 8.89
N MET A 24 -14.96 -20.21 7.58
CA MET A 24 -15.75 -19.23 6.83
C MET A 24 -15.97 -19.70 5.40
N HIS A 25 -17.11 -19.32 4.82
CA HIS A 25 -17.29 -19.39 3.36
C HIS A 25 -16.73 -18.13 2.68
N ARG A 26 -16.44 -18.19 1.37
CA ARG A 26 -15.78 -17.09 0.62
C ARG A 26 -16.42 -15.71 0.79
N TYR A 27 -17.75 -15.64 0.84
CA TYR A 27 -18.45 -14.36 1.05
C TYR A 27 -18.25 -13.79 2.46
N GLU A 28 -18.16 -14.62 3.49
CA GLU A 28 -17.85 -14.18 4.85
C GLU A 28 -16.41 -13.69 4.93
N ILE A 29 -15.46 -14.42 4.33
CA ILE A 29 -14.06 -13.97 4.22
C ILE A 29 -14.02 -12.56 3.62
N ALA A 30 -14.73 -12.35 2.51
CA ALA A 30 -14.80 -11.04 1.85
C ALA A 30 -15.45 -9.96 2.72
N ALA A 31 -16.48 -10.31 3.50
CA ALA A 31 -17.15 -9.37 4.39
C ALA A 31 -16.28 -9.01 5.60
N THR A 32 -15.64 -10.00 6.23
CA THR A 32 -14.73 -9.80 7.37
C THR A 32 -13.50 -8.99 6.99
N LEU A 33 -12.91 -9.26 5.82
CA LEU A 33 -11.78 -8.46 5.32
C LEU A 33 -12.14 -6.98 5.15
N ARG A 34 -13.32 -6.68 4.60
CA ARG A 34 -13.82 -5.29 4.48
C ARG A 34 -14.12 -4.66 5.83
N ALA A 35 -14.75 -5.41 6.72
CA ALA A 35 -15.08 -4.93 8.07
C ALA A 35 -13.82 -4.58 8.87
N HIS A 36 -12.72 -5.31 8.66
CA HIS A 36 -11.42 -5.03 9.28
C HIS A 36 -10.60 -3.97 8.52
N GLY A 37 -11.13 -3.38 7.44
CA GLY A 37 -10.43 -2.38 6.64
C GLY A 37 -9.17 -2.88 5.96
N LYS A 38 -9.02 -4.19 5.73
CA LYS A 38 -7.79 -4.78 5.16
C LYS A 38 -7.50 -4.36 3.72
N ASP A 39 -8.48 -3.79 3.04
CA ASP A 39 -8.33 -3.14 1.73
C ASP A 39 -7.68 -1.76 1.80
N ARG A 40 -7.49 -1.18 2.99
CA ARG A 40 -6.69 0.03 3.20
C ARG A 40 -5.20 -0.26 3.19
N ASP A 41 -4.79 -1.35 3.82
CA ASP A 41 -3.36 -1.69 4.03
C ASP A 41 -2.83 -2.68 3.00
N MET A 42 -3.72 -3.39 2.30
CA MET A 42 -3.36 -4.41 1.32
C MET A 42 -4.13 -4.08 0.04
N ASP A 43 -3.44 -3.94 -1.10
CA ASP A 43 -4.05 -3.68 -2.42
C ASP A 43 -4.90 -4.89 -2.89
N ILE A 44 -6.07 -5.05 -2.29
CA ILE A 44 -6.93 -6.22 -2.47
C ILE A 44 -7.73 -6.08 -3.77
N LYS A 45 -7.34 -6.89 -4.75
CA LYS A 45 -8.13 -7.11 -5.98
C LYS A 45 -9.27 -8.09 -5.70
N TRP A 46 -10.40 -7.59 -5.22
CA TRP A 46 -11.57 -8.40 -4.85
C TRP A 46 -12.03 -9.42 -5.90
N GLY A 47 -11.94 -9.07 -7.19
CA GLY A 47 -12.29 -9.97 -8.30
C GLY A 47 -11.46 -11.26 -8.32
N SER A 48 -10.30 -11.28 -7.68
CA SER A 48 -9.41 -12.45 -7.61
C SER A 48 -9.65 -13.34 -6.40
N LEU A 49 -10.47 -12.94 -5.42
CA LEU A 49 -10.63 -13.66 -4.14
C LEU A 49 -11.01 -15.12 -4.35
N TYR A 50 -11.91 -15.38 -5.30
CA TYR A 50 -12.36 -16.74 -5.59
C TYR A 50 -11.20 -17.63 -6.04
N THR A 51 -10.44 -17.18 -7.03
CA THR A 51 -9.27 -17.88 -7.56
C THR A 51 -8.18 -18.04 -6.51
N VAL A 52 -7.95 -17.02 -5.68
CA VAL A 52 -6.97 -17.06 -4.60
C VAL A 52 -7.33 -18.13 -3.58
N VAL A 53 -8.57 -18.16 -3.09
CA VAL A 53 -9.03 -19.17 -2.12
C VAL A 53 -8.90 -20.59 -2.69
N GLN A 54 -9.26 -20.79 -3.96
CA GLN A 54 -9.08 -22.09 -4.62
C GLN A 54 -7.60 -22.50 -4.74
N ASN A 55 -6.71 -21.55 -5.02
CA ASN A 55 -5.28 -21.83 -5.08
C ASN A 55 -4.70 -22.14 -3.69
N MET A 56 -5.21 -21.49 -2.64
CA MET A 56 -4.82 -21.78 -1.25
C MET A 56 -5.28 -23.17 -0.81
N GLU A 57 -6.48 -23.60 -1.22
CA GLU A 57 -6.97 -24.97 -1.03
C GLU A 57 -6.04 -25.98 -1.73
N LYS A 58 -5.75 -25.78 -3.03
CA LYS A 58 -4.83 -26.63 -3.80
C LYS A 58 -3.41 -26.66 -3.20
N ALA A 59 -2.95 -25.56 -2.62
CA ALA A 59 -1.65 -25.45 -1.97
C ALA A 59 -1.61 -26.13 -0.58
N GLY A 60 -2.76 -26.54 -0.05
CA GLY A 60 -2.91 -27.17 1.26
C GLY A 60 -2.94 -26.19 2.43
N PHE A 61 -3.10 -24.89 2.18
CA PHE A 61 -3.20 -23.87 3.23
C PHE A 61 -4.60 -23.79 3.83
N LEU A 62 -5.62 -24.15 3.03
CA LEU A 62 -7.01 -24.26 3.43
C LEU A 62 -7.52 -25.67 3.13
N GLU A 63 -8.49 -26.12 3.90
CA GLU A 63 -9.25 -27.34 3.64
C GLU A 63 -10.75 -27.09 3.67
N VAL A 64 -11.50 -27.87 2.91
CA VAL A 64 -12.97 -27.85 2.93
C VAL A 64 -13.44 -28.71 4.09
N ILE A 65 -14.21 -28.12 5.00
CA ILE A 65 -14.76 -28.84 6.16
C ILE A 65 -16.27 -29.09 6.07
N GLY A 66 -16.91 -28.56 5.03
CA GLY A 66 -18.33 -28.73 4.80
C GLY A 66 -18.87 -27.73 3.80
N SER A 67 -20.19 -27.75 3.68
CA SER A 67 -20.93 -26.85 2.82
C SER A 67 -22.29 -26.53 3.42
N GLU A 68 -22.76 -25.31 3.18
CA GLU A 68 -24.07 -24.84 3.58
C GLU A 68 -24.92 -24.52 2.36
N ARG A 69 -26.20 -24.86 2.42
CA ARG A 69 -27.19 -24.49 1.40
C ARG A 69 -28.38 -23.84 2.05
N ASP A 70 -28.60 -22.58 1.72
CA ASP A 70 -29.76 -21.81 2.19
C ASP A 70 -30.83 -21.77 1.08
N GLY A 71 -31.82 -22.67 1.20
CA GLY A 71 -32.92 -22.81 0.24
C GLY A 71 -32.46 -23.09 -1.19
N ALA A 72 -32.93 -22.27 -2.14
CA ALA A 72 -32.61 -22.40 -3.56
C ALA A 72 -31.25 -21.79 -3.96
N ARG A 73 -30.47 -21.24 -3.01
CA ARG A 73 -29.17 -20.60 -3.31
C ARG A 73 -28.09 -21.64 -3.64
N PRO A 74 -27.03 -21.24 -4.38
CA PRO A 74 -25.86 -22.08 -4.57
C PRO A 74 -25.24 -22.50 -3.24
N GLU A 75 -24.73 -23.73 -3.21
CA GLU A 75 -24.01 -24.29 -2.08
C GLU A 75 -22.75 -23.47 -1.77
N ARG A 76 -22.56 -23.15 -0.49
CA ARG A 76 -21.45 -22.35 0.03
C ARG A 76 -20.46 -23.28 0.70
N VAL A 77 -19.30 -23.44 0.08
CA VAL A 77 -18.18 -24.21 0.63
C VAL A 77 -17.57 -23.47 1.83
N ILE A 78 -17.42 -24.18 2.94
CA ILE A 78 -16.80 -23.69 4.18
C ILE A 78 -15.36 -24.14 4.23
N TYR A 79 -14.46 -23.19 4.43
CA TYR A 79 -13.03 -23.40 4.50
C TYR A 79 -12.52 -23.27 5.94
N ARG A 80 -11.48 -24.04 6.28
CA ARG A 80 -10.71 -23.92 7.52
C ARG A 80 -9.22 -23.79 7.19
N ILE A 81 -8.48 -23.03 7.99
CA ILE A 81 -7.02 -22.96 7.90
C ILE A 81 -6.37 -24.28 8.37
N THR A 82 -5.36 -24.76 7.65
CA THR A 82 -4.55 -25.93 8.05
C THR A 82 -3.33 -25.49 8.87
N ASP A 83 -2.59 -26.44 9.44
CA ASP A 83 -1.30 -26.16 10.09
C ASP A 83 -0.28 -25.56 9.11
N ALA A 84 -0.28 -26.03 7.85
CA ALA A 84 0.53 -25.46 6.79
C ALA A 84 0.13 -24.01 6.48
N GLY A 85 -1.17 -23.69 6.50
CA GLY A 85 -1.65 -22.32 6.34
C GLY A 85 -1.25 -21.40 7.49
N ARG A 86 -1.23 -21.90 8.74
CA ARG A 86 -0.75 -21.14 9.91
C ARG A 86 0.75 -20.85 9.83
N ALA A 87 1.54 -21.86 9.43
CA ALA A 87 2.97 -21.69 9.21
C ALA A 87 3.24 -20.66 8.11
N GLU A 88 2.56 -20.77 6.97
CA GLU A 88 2.68 -19.83 5.84
C GLU A 88 2.35 -18.39 6.27
N MET A 89 1.28 -18.18 7.04
CA MET A 89 0.90 -16.85 7.55
C MET A 89 2.02 -16.24 8.39
N ALA A 90 2.62 -17.02 9.29
CA ALA A 90 3.69 -16.54 10.16
C ALA A 90 4.99 -16.30 9.38
N ASP A 91 5.37 -17.21 8.49
CA ASP A 91 6.58 -17.11 7.69
C ASP A 91 6.53 -15.91 6.74
N TRP A 92 5.37 -15.65 6.15
CA TRP A 92 5.20 -14.48 5.28
C TRP A 92 5.20 -13.18 6.05
N THR A 93 4.55 -13.12 7.21
CA THR A 93 4.62 -11.94 8.08
C THR A 93 6.07 -11.64 8.47
N ARG A 94 6.88 -12.66 8.80
CA ARG A 94 8.32 -12.47 9.10
C ARG A 94 9.10 -11.94 7.90
N GLU A 95 8.83 -12.45 6.70
CA GLU A 95 9.50 -11.98 5.48
C GLU A 95 9.21 -10.50 5.23
N LEU A 96 7.93 -10.09 5.23
CA LEU A 96 7.53 -8.70 4.99
C LEU A 96 8.10 -7.73 6.03
N LEU A 97 8.29 -8.17 7.27
CA LEU A 97 8.89 -7.34 8.32
C LEU A 97 10.42 -7.28 8.25
N ALA A 98 11.08 -8.30 7.70
CA ALA A 98 12.52 -8.42 7.71
C ALA A 98 13.20 -7.89 6.44
N ALA A 99 12.53 -8.04 5.29
CA ALA A 99 13.08 -7.67 3.99
C ALA A 99 12.42 -6.38 3.50
N PRO A 100 13.15 -5.25 3.41
CA PRO A 100 12.62 -4.05 2.80
C PRO A 100 12.41 -4.27 1.31
N GLU A 101 11.21 -3.95 0.83
CA GLU A 101 10.88 -3.89 -0.60
C GLU A 101 10.60 -2.44 -0.99
N PRO A 102 10.96 -2.00 -2.21
CA PRO A 102 10.66 -0.63 -2.65
C PRO A 102 9.15 -0.36 -2.65
N GLU A 103 8.70 0.62 -1.86
CA GLU A 103 7.33 1.11 -1.95
C GLU A 103 7.17 2.00 -3.19
N HIS A 104 6.28 1.59 -4.11
CA HIS A 104 6.05 2.29 -5.37
C HIS A 104 5.01 3.39 -5.18
N HIS A 105 5.40 4.50 -4.55
CA HIS A 105 4.51 5.64 -4.35
C HIS A 105 4.23 6.42 -5.64
N ARG A 106 2.95 6.70 -5.91
CA ARG A 106 2.53 7.56 -7.05
C ARG A 106 3.14 8.96 -7.00
N PHE A 107 3.43 9.47 -5.80
CA PHE A 107 4.07 10.77 -5.64
C PHE A 107 5.51 10.76 -6.19
N THR A 108 6.27 9.69 -5.95
CA THR A 108 7.62 9.51 -6.52
C THR A 108 7.59 9.52 -8.05
N ALA A 109 6.57 8.94 -8.67
CA ALA A 109 6.39 9.02 -10.13
C ALA A 109 6.17 10.48 -10.59
N GLY A 110 5.35 11.26 -9.88
CA GLY A 110 5.19 12.69 -10.14
C GLY A 110 6.49 13.46 -9.99
N LEU A 111 7.27 13.19 -8.95
CA LEU A 111 8.58 13.79 -8.73
C LEU A 111 9.58 13.44 -9.85
N SER A 112 9.57 12.21 -10.34
CA SER A 112 10.47 11.78 -11.43
C SER A 112 10.25 12.52 -12.75
N ILE A 113 9.09 13.15 -12.92
CA ILE A 113 8.69 13.89 -14.12
C ILE A 113 8.45 15.38 -13.78
N LEU A 114 8.79 15.85 -12.57
CA LEU A 114 8.39 17.19 -12.11
C LEU A 114 8.92 18.33 -12.98
N ALA A 115 10.06 18.13 -13.65
CA ALA A 115 10.72 19.14 -14.46
C ALA A 115 9.88 19.62 -15.65
N VAL A 116 8.87 18.85 -16.08
CA VAL A 116 7.94 19.25 -17.15
C VAL A 116 7.06 20.44 -16.76
N LEU A 117 7.02 20.80 -15.48
CA LEU A 117 6.30 21.96 -14.98
C LEU A 117 7.30 23.09 -14.64
N PRO A 118 6.90 24.36 -14.73
CA PRO A 118 7.72 25.46 -14.25
C PRO A 118 7.86 25.42 -12.72
N PRO A 119 8.99 25.88 -12.15
CA PRO A 119 9.24 25.80 -10.70
C PRO A 119 8.15 26.44 -9.85
N ASP A 120 7.59 27.57 -10.28
CA ASP A 120 6.56 28.30 -9.54
C ASP A 120 5.24 27.51 -9.44
N GLU A 121 4.92 26.72 -10.47
CA GLU A 121 3.78 25.80 -10.43
C GLU A 121 4.06 24.63 -9.49
N VAL A 122 5.28 24.08 -9.50
CA VAL A 122 5.69 23.01 -8.58
C VAL A 122 5.59 23.49 -7.12
N ILE A 123 6.04 24.71 -6.81
CA ILE A 123 5.91 25.32 -5.47
C ILE A 123 4.44 25.36 -5.05
N ALA A 124 3.53 25.83 -5.91
CA ALA A 124 2.11 25.92 -5.60
C ALA A 124 1.46 24.54 -5.38
N LEU A 125 1.82 23.55 -6.20
CA LEU A 125 1.32 22.17 -6.10
C LEU A 125 1.84 21.48 -4.82
N LEU A 126 3.13 21.63 -4.50
CA LEU A 126 3.72 21.13 -3.26
C LEU A 126 3.08 21.78 -2.04
N GLY A 127 2.83 23.10 -2.07
CA GLY A 127 2.11 23.80 -1.00
C GLY A 127 0.69 23.24 -0.78
N THR A 128 -0.04 22.97 -1.86
CA THR A 128 -1.37 22.35 -1.81
C THR A 128 -1.30 20.95 -1.19
N ARG A 129 -0.30 20.16 -1.58
CA ARG A 129 -0.06 18.81 -1.04
C ARG A 129 0.28 18.85 0.45
N VAL A 130 1.20 19.72 0.88
CA VAL A 130 1.58 19.88 2.30
C VAL A 130 0.36 20.22 3.15
N ALA A 131 -0.47 21.17 2.73
CA ALA A 131 -1.68 21.52 3.46
C ALA A 131 -2.68 20.35 3.56
N ALA A 132 -2.76 19.49 2.54
CA ALA A 132 -3.59 18.29 2.58
C ALA A 132 -3.03 17.25 3.55
N LEU A 133 -1.72 16.98 3.50
CA LEU A 133 -1.04 16.05 4.41
C LEU A 133 -1.18 16.49 5.86
N GLU A 134 -0.99 17.78 6.17
CA GLU A 134 -1.14 18.32 7.51
C GLU A 134 -2.56 18.10 8.07
N ARG A 135 -3.60 18.32 7.26
CA ARG A 135 -4.99 18.01 7.67
C ARG A 135 -5.19 16.52 7.96
N THR A 136 -4.63 15.65 7.11
CA THR A 136 -4.69 14.20 7.32
C THR A 136 -3.94 13.79 8.59
N ILE A 137 -2.74 14.31 8.82
CA ILE A 137 -1.93 14.06 10.02
C ILE A 137 -2.71 14.44 11.28
N GLU A 138 -3.31 15.63 11.32
CA GLU A 138 -4.08 16.08 12.49
C GLU A 138 -5.32 15.21 12.73
N THR A 139 -6.02 14.82 11.67
CA THR A 139 -7.18 13.92 11.77
C THR A 139 -6.76 12.54 12.29
N THR A 140 -5.69 11.96 11.73
CA THR A 140 -5.17 10.65 12.15
C THR A 140 -4.68 10.67 13.59
N LYS A 141 -4.01 11.74 14.03
CA LYS A 141 -3.61 11.91 15.44
C LYS A 141 -4.80 11.96 16.37
N ALA A 142 -5.84 12.71 16.01
CA ALA A 142 -7.06 12.80 16.81
C ALA A 142 -7.78 11.44 16.89
N GLU A 143 -7.91 10.74 15.76
CA GLU A 143 -8.51 9.40 15.71
C GLU A 143 -7.74 8.41 16.57
N LEU A 144 -6.40 8.40 16.50
CA LEU A 144 -5.56 7.51 17.31
C LEU A 144 -5.67 7.79 18.81
N ALA A 145 -5.80 9.06 19.21
CA ALA A 145 -5.91 9.45 20.61
C ALA A 145 -7.21 8.97 21.28
N GLU A 146 -8.28 8.78 20.50
CA GLU A 146 -9.59 8.31 21.00
C GLU A 146 -9.68 6.77 21.08
N LEU A 147 -8.73 6.03 20.50
CA LEU A 147 -8.74 4.57 20.51
C LEU A 147 -8.31 4.00 21.87
N THR A 148 -9.10 3.06 22.39
CA THR A 148 -8.83 2.35 23.65
C THR A 148 -8.30 0.93 23.43
N LEU A 149 -7.59 0.72 22.31
CA LEU A 149 -7.03 -0.56 21.93
C LEU A 149 -5.61 -0.75 22.49
N PRO A 150 -5.19 -1.98 22.81
CA PRO A 150 -3.78 -2.27 23.06
C PRO A 150 -2.92 -1.80 21.88
N ARG A 151 -1.77 -1.17 22.17
CA ARG A 151 -0.84 -0.63 21.17
C ARG A 151 -0.47 -1.61 20.05
N LEU A 152 -0.47 -2.91 20.35
CA LEU A 152 -0.22 -3.96 19.36
C LEU A 152 -1.14 -3.85 18.12
N PHE A 153 -2.36 -3.36 18.27
CA PHE A 153 -3.33 -3.17 17.19
C PHE A 153 -3.31 -1.76 16.59
N LEU A 154 -2.31 -0.95 16.95
CA LEU A 154 -2.13 0.42 16.47
C LEU A 154 -0.81 0.58 15.70
N VAL A 155 0.05 -0.44 15.65
CA VAL A 155 1.42 -0.35 15.10
C VAL A 155 1.42 0.08 13.64
N GLU A 156 0.50 -0.46 12.84
CA GLU A 156 0.33 -0.09 11.44
C GLU A 156 -0.13 1.36 11.27
N SER A 157 -0.96 1.86 12.19
CA SER A 157 -1.44 3.24 12.17
C SER A 157 -0.36 4.23 12.64
N GLU A 158 0.45 3.85 13.64
CA GLU A 158 1.64 4.59 14.06
C GLU A 158 2.63 4.73 12.90
N PHE A 159 2.89 3.63 12.17
CA PHE A 159 3.74 3.66 10.98
C PHE A 159 3.16 4.56 9.88
N GLY A 160 1.87 4.43 9.56
CA GLY A 160 1.20 5.27 8.56
C GLY A 160 1.29 6.77 8.90
N LEU A 161 1.10 7.13 10.18
CA LEU A 161 1.27 8.50 10.64
C LEU A 161 2.72 8.99 10.45
N ALA A 162 3.71 8.19 10.83
CA ALA A 162 5.12 8.54 10.65
C ALA A 162 5.48 8.77 9.17
N MET A 163 4.91 7.98 8.26
CA MET A 163 5.12 8.15 6.82
C MET A 163 4.46 9.43 6.27
N LEU A 164 3.25 9.77 6.73
CA LEU A 164 2.60 11.04 6.37
C LEU A 164 3.42 12.24 6.83
N GLU A 165 3.95 12.20 8.07
CA GLU A 165 4.79 13.26 8.61
C GLU A 165 6.12 13.38 7.86
N ALA A 166 6.75 12.25 7.52
CA ALA A 166 7.97 12.23 6.73
C ALA A 166 7.74 12.86 5.35
N GLU A 167 6.66 12.51 4.67
CA GLU A 167 6.34 13.06 3.36
C GLU A 167 6.04 14.57 3.44
N ALA A 168 5.24 15.01 4.43
CA ALA A 168 4.94 16.42 4.64
C ALA A 168 6.21 17.24 4.91
N ASN A 169 7.11 16.72 5.73
CA ASN A 169 8.38 17.37 6.05
C ASN A 169 9.28 17.48 4.82
N TRP A 170 9.37 16.41 4.03
CA TRP A 170 10.16 16.41 2.80
C TRP A 170 9.60 17.39 1.75
N ALA A 171 8.29 17.32 1.49
CA ALA A 171 7.63 18.19 0.51
C ALA A 171 7.69 19.67 0.91
N ARG A 172 7.56 19.97 2.20
CA ARG A 172 7.72 21.32 2.74
C ARG A 172 9.14 21.84 2.55
N SER A 173 10.15 20.97 2.79
CA SER A 173 11.56 21.34 2.64
C SER A 173 11.91 21.67 1.18
N LEU A 174 11.49 20.82 0.23
CA LEU A 174 11.68 21.08 -1.19
C LEU A 174 10.96 22.36 -1.65
N CYS A 175 9.71 22.54 -1.22
CA CYS A 175 8.94 23.75 -1.53
C CYS A 175 9.65 25.02 -1.01
N ALA A 176 10.17 24.97 0.22
CA ALA A 176 10.91 26.09 0.81
C ALA A 176 12.22 26.37 0.07
N GLU A 177 12.96 25.33 -0.33
CA GLU A 177 14.21 25.46 -1.09
C GLU A 177 13.99 26.11 -2.47
N LEU A 178 12.95 25.66 -3.17
CA LEU A 178 12.55 26.22 -4.46
C LEU A 178 12.09 27.69 -4.33
N ALA A 179 11.25 27.99 -3.33
CA ALA A 179 10.76 29.34 -3.07
C ALA A 179 11.87 30.30 -2.63
N ALA A 180 12.86 29.80 -1.86
CA ALA A 180 14.01 30.58 -1.43
C ALA A 180 15.03 30.80 -2.56
N GLY A 181 14.92 30.08 -3.67
CA GLY A 181 15.85 30.15 -4.79
C GLY A 181 17.19 29.46 -4.53
N THR A 182 17.28 28.61 -3.50
CA THR A 182 18.53 27.94 -3.10
C THR A 182 18.71 26.59 -3.78
N PHE A 183 17.70 26.10 -4.50
CA PHE A 183 17.76 24.85 -5.25
C PHE A 183 18.78 24.95 -6.39
N GLU A 184 19.73 24.01 -6.42
CA GLU A 184 20.77 23.95 -7.46
C GLU A 184 20.14 23.72 -8.84
N GLY A 185 20.48 24.56 -9.82
CA GLY A 185 19.93 24.47 -11.17
C GLY A 185 18.54 25.07 -11.36
N LEU A 186 17.98 25.76 -10.36
CA LEU A 186 16.66 26.39 -10.46
C LEU A 186 16.56 27.39 -11.63
N GLU A 187 17.59 28.20 -11.85
CA GLU A 187 17.57 29.19 -12.92
C GLU A 187 17.65 28.54 -14.31
N LEU A 188 18.42 27.45 -14.43
CA LEU A 188 18.45 26.64 -15.64
C LEU A 188 17.07 26.03 -15.92
N TRP A 189 16.42 25.50 -14.88
CA TRP A 189 15.07 24.95 -15.00
C TRP A 189 14.05 26.02 -15.40
N ARG A 190 14.12 27.24 -14.84
CA ARG A 190 13.29 28.38 -15.31
C ARG A 190 13.54 28.68 -16.78
N GLN A 191 14.81 28.74 -17.20
CA GLN A 191 15.17 29.05 -18.58
C GLN A 191 14.61 28.04 -19.58
N TRP A 192 14.60 26.74 -19.24
CA TRP A 192 13.99 25.70 -20.08
C TRP A 192 12.50 25.94 -20.36
N HIS A 193 11.79 26.56 -19.44
CA HIS A 193 10.36 26.87 -19.64
C HIS A 193 10.14 28.17 -20.43
N VAL A 194 11.14 29.05 -20.49
CA VAL A 194 11.11 30.25 -21.33
C VAL A 194 11.48 29.91 -22.78
N ASP A 195 12.57 29.16 -22.97
CA ASP A 195 13.14 28.89 -24.29
C ASP A 195 12.56 27.63 -24.97
N GLY A 196 11.80 26.84 -24.21
CA GLY A 196 11.36 25.51 -24.59
C GLY A 196 12.36 24.45 -24.13
N MET A 197 11.85 23.39 -23.50
CA MET A 197 12.68 22.34 -22.91
C MET A 197 13.48 21.62 -24.01
N PRO A 198 14.83 21.55 -23.91
CA PRO A 198 15.63 20.82 -24.89
C PRO A 198 15.23 19.35 -24.93
N THR A 199 14.92 18.82 -26.11
CA THR A 199 14.47 17.43 -26.27
C THR A 199 15.52 16.41 -25.81
N GLU A 200 16.79 16.79 -25.87
CA GLU A 200 17.96 16.02 -25.41
C GLU A 200 18.10 15.96 -23.88
N GLN A 201 17.41 16.84 -23.14
CA GLN A 201 17.44 16.91 -21.68
C GLN A 201 16.17 16.36 -21.03
N ILE A 202 15.17 15.99 -21.84
CA ILE A 202 14.12 15.06 -21.40
C ILE A 202 14.86 13.74 -21.16
N PRO A 203 14.97 13.26 -19.90
CA PRO A 203 15.53 11.94 -19.67
C PRO A 203 14.77 10.98 -20.57
N GLU A 204 15.47 10.16 -21.38
CA GLU A 204 14.81 9.06 -22.07
C GLU A 204 13.98 8.32 -21.02
N LEU A 205 12.65 8.38 -21.15
CA LEU A 205 11.67 8.04 -20.10
C LEU A 205 11.63 6.52 -19.76
N GLY A 206 12.71 5.79 -20.01
CA GLY A 206 12.89 4.40 -19.67
C GLY A 206 14.34 4.13 -19.33
N GLU A 207 14.58 3.24 -18.38
CA GLU A 207 15.90 2.79 -17.93
C GLU A 207 16.61 3.68 -16.90
N ARG A 208 15.96 3.90 -15.75
CA ARG A 208 16.70 3.66 -14.51
C ARG A 208 16.46 2.21 -14.11
N GLY A 209 17.43 1.39 -14.48
CA GLY A 209 17.48 -0.04 -14.21
C GLY A 209 17.27 -0.32 -12.72
N ASN A 210 16.52 -1.38 -12.49
CA ASN A 210 16.35 -2.00 -11.19
C ASN A 210 17.57 -2.92 -10.98
N ASP A 211 18.63 -2.39 -10.37
CA ASP A 211 19.74 -3.17 -9.82
C ASP A 211 19.52 -3.41 -8.31
#